data_AF-H0EBF8-F1
#
_entry.id   AF-H0EBF8-F1
#
_cell.length_a   1.000
_cell.length_b   1.000
_cell.length_c   1.000
_cell.angle_alpha   90.00
_cell.angle_beta   90.00
_cell.angle_gamma   90.00
#
_symmetry.space_group_name_H-M   'P 1'
#
loop_
_entity.id
_entity.type
_entity.pdbx_description
1 polymer ?
#
loop_
_entity_poly.entity_id
_entity_poly.type
_entity_poly.pdbx_seq_one_letter_code
_entity_poly.pdbx_strand_id
1 'polypeptide(L)'
;MRDQPLPLRILRWIVILVLALALSFAILRIAVQDDSATDAPGSAGTTGRTTAAPGADSSATLLRDGNAVVTVPDDRAARQVRRLAAALGAEDRPAVRAAGQAVVIVVRPRAAGVVARVGDQRLGVRSAADPALRTFLADGLGG
;
A
#
# COMPACT_ATOMS: atom_id res chain seq x y z
N MET A 1 -11.39 -41.92 12.93
CA MET A 1 -12.51 -40.96 12.88
C MET A 1 -12.91 -40.58 14.29
N ARG A 2 -12.37 -39.48 14.82
CA ARG A 2 -12.90 -38.77 16.01
C ARG A 2 -12.58 -37.29 15.85
N ASP A 3 -13.39 -36.61 15.04
CA ASP A 3 -13.51 -35.16 15.09
C ASP A 3 -14.26 -34.81 16.38
N GLN A 4 -13.54 -34.35 17.40
CA GLN A 4 -14.17 -33.79 18.58
C GLN A 4 -14.28 -32.26 18.37
N PRO A 5 -15.51 -31.70 18.34
CA PRO A 5 -15.68 -30.26 18.24
C PRO A 5 -15.11 -29.62 19.50
N LEU A 6 -14.20 -28.65 19.31
CA LEU A 6 -13.59 -27.89 20.39
C LEU A 6 -14.69 -27.24 21.25
N PRO A 7 -14.58 -27.29 22.59
CA PRO A 7 -15.61 -26.76 23.46
C PRO A 7 -15.77 -25.26 23.22
N LEU A 8 -17.02 -24.83 22.98
CA LEU A 8 -17.42 -23.44 22.67
C LEU A 8 -16.80 -22.38 23.60
N ARG A 9 -16.40 -22.76 24.80
CA ARG A 9 -15.70 -21.89 25.76
C ARG A 9 -14.34 -21.43 25.24
N ILE A 10 -13.57 -22.30 24.57
CA ILE A 10 -12.23 -21.97 24.03
C ILE A 10 -12.35 -21.03 22.83
N LEU A 11 -13.36 -21.24 21.97
CA LEU A 11 -13.60 -20.39 20.81
C LEU A 11 -13.88 -18.93 21.21
N ARG A 12 -14.64 -18.73 22.30
CA ARG A 12 -14.97 -17.40 22.82
C ARG A 12 -13.73 -16.65 23.35
N TRP A 13 -12.79 -17.36 23.97
CA TRP A 13 -11.53 -16.76 24.43
C TRP A 13 -10.61 -16.35 23.27
N ILE A 14 -10.56 -17.15 22.20
CA ILE A 14 -9.76 -16.83 21.00
C ILE A 14 -10.29 -15.55 20.33
N VAL A 15 -11.61 -15.39 20.20
CA VAL A 15 -12.21 -14.18 19.62
C VAL A 15 -11.87 -12.94 20.44
N ILE A 16 -11.94 -13.01 21.78
CA ILE A 16 -11.60 -11.89 22.65
C ILE A 16 -10.12 -11.52 22.51
N LEU A 17 -9.23 -12.52 22.41
CA LEU A 17 -7.79 -12.29 22.29
C LEU A 17 -7.42 -11.64 20.94
N VAL A 18 -8.07 -12.08 19.84
CA VAL A 18 -7.92 -11.45 18.52
C VAL A 18 -8.44 -10.01 18.53
N LEU A 19 -9.57 -9.75 19.19
CA LEU A 19 -10.14 -8.39 19.29
C LEU A 19 -9.25 -7.45 20.12
N ALA A 20 -8.67 -7.94 21.22
CA ALA A 20 -7.73 -7.18 22.02
C ALA A 20 -6.45 -6.85 21.25
N LEU A 21 -5.92 -7.80 20.46
CA LEU A 21 -4.74 -7.58 19.61
C LEU A 21 -5.03 -6.53 18.51
N ALA A 22 -6.21 -6.56 17.91
CA ALA A 22 -6.64 -5.59 16.91
C ALA A 22 -6.79 -4.18 17.50
N LEU A 23 -7.32 -4.07 18.72
CA LEU A 23 -7.47 -2.78 19.40
C LEU A 23 -6.12 -2.16 19.77
N SER A 24 -5.15 -2.96 20.25
CA SER A 24 -3.80 -2.48 20.54
C SER A 24 -3.04 -2.01 19.29
N PHE A 25 -3.31 -2.60 18.11
CA PHE A 25 -2.71 -2.16 16.86
C PHE A 25 -3.25 -0.81 16.36
N ALA A 26 -4.49 -0.45 16.73
CA ALA A 26 -5.11 0.82 16.37
C ALA A 26 -4.53 2.01 17.15
N ILE A 27 -4.19 1.84 18.43
CA ILE A 27 -3.70 2.94 19.30
C ILE A 27 -2.27 3.37 18.89
N LEU A 28 -1.44 2.44 18.41
CA LEU A 28 -0.07 2.75 17.97
C LEU A 28 -0.02 3.55 16.66
N ARG A 29 -1.12 3.63 15.90
CA ARG A 29 -1.21 4.43 14.66
C ARG A 29 -1.46 5.91 14.92
N ILE A 30 -2.02 6.29 16.08
CA ILE A 30 -2.40 7.67 16.38
C ILE A 30 -1.20 8.50 16.89
N ALA A 31 -0.29 7.90 17.66
CA ALA A 31 0.86 8.62 18.22
C ALA A 31 1.95 9.00 17.19
N VAL A 32 1.88 8.51 15.95
CA VAL A 32 2.84 8.86 14.87
C VAL A 32 2.33 10.03 14.01
N GLN A 33 1.13 10.56 14.31
CA GLN A 33 0.50 11.60 13.51
C GLN A 33 0.51 12.99 14.15
N ASP A 34 1.10 13.16 15.34
CA ASP A 34 1.09 14.43 16.09
C ASP A 34 2.49 15.02 16.26
N ASP A 35 3.12 15.36 15.13
CA ASP A 35 4.24 16.29 15.14
C ASP A 35 4.16 17.17 13.89
N SER A 36 4.14 18.48 14.11
CA SER A 36 4.21 19.57 13.13
C SER A 36 2.89 20.11 12.58
N ALA A 37 2.14 20.85 13.41
CA ALA A 37 1.42 22.04 12.95
C ALA A 37 1.21 23.04 14.12
N THR A 38 2.30 23.62 14.62
CA THR A 38 2.22 24.97 15.19
C THR A 38 2.56 25.93 14.07
N ASP A 39 1.56 26.61 13.52
CA ASP A 39 1.78 27.87 12.84
C ASP A 39 0.63 28.84 13.14
N ALA A 40 1.03 30.04 13.54
CA ALA A 40 0.20 31.16 13.95
C ALA A 40 -0.57 31.78 12.76
N PRO A 41 -1.62 32.57 13.00
CA PRO A 41 -2.51 33.03 11.94
C PRO A 41 -1.94 34.26 11.25
N GLY A 42 -1.79 34.18 9.93
CA GLY A 42 -1.46 35.31 9.06
C GLY A 42 -2.19 35.19 7.73
N SER A 43 -3.34 35.85 7.62
CA SER A 43 -4.08 36.02 6.38
C SER A 43 -3.24 36.68 5.29
N ALA A 44 -3.21 36.10 4.09
CA ALA A 44 -3.49 36.79 2.82
C ALA A 44 -3.31 35.81 1.65
N GLY A 45 -4.36 35.62 0.87
CA GLY A 45 -4.32 34.81 -0.34
C GLY A 45 -3.30 35.34 -1.35
N THR A 46 -2.54 34.44 -1.94
CA THR A 46 -1.99 34.60 -3.29
C THR A 46 -1.88 33.20 -3.86
N THR A 47 -2.45 33.05 -5.05
CA THR A 47 -2.45 31.90 -5.95
C THR A 47 -1.03 31.37 -6.16
N GLY A 48 -0.53 30.61 -5.20
CA GLY A 48 0.68 29.82 -5.33
C GLY A 48 0.34 28.59 -6.14
N ARG A 49 0.66 28.62 -7.42
CA ARG A 49 0.89 27.43 -8.23
C ARG A 49 1.92 26.58 -7.48
N THR A 50 1.45 25.68 -6.63
CA THR A 50 2.26 24.58 -6.13
C THR A 50 2.66 23.83 -7.38
N THR A 51 3.91 23.97 -7.80
CA THR A 51 4.57 22.99 -8.65
C THR A 51 4.50 21.67 -7.90
N ALA A 52 3.41 20.94 -8.10
CA ALA A 52 3.30 19.55 -7.77
C ALA A 52 4.53 18.89 -8.39
N ALA A 53 5.32 18.21 -7.56
CA ALA A 53 6.43 17.42 -8.05
C ALA A 53 5.91 16.55 -9.21
N PRO A 54 6.59 16.51 -10.37
CA PRO A 54 6.06 15.93 -11.62
C PRO A 54 5.79 14.41 -11.59
N GLY A 55 5.75 13.78 -10.41
CA GLY A 55 5.34 12.39 -10.21
C GLY A 55 4.10 12.20 -9.33
N ALA A 56 3.62 13.21 -8.60
CA ALA A 56 2.45 13.05 -7.73
C ALA A 56 1.15 12.99 -8.54
N ASP A 57 1.00 13.91 -9.50
CA ASP A 57 -0.15 13.94 -10.41
C ASP A 57 -0.16 12.72 -11.32
N SER A 58 1.00 12.28 -11.80
CA SER A 58 1.13 11.05 -12.61
C SER A 58 0.74 9.80 -11.81
N SER A 59 1.11 9.72 -10.52
CA SER A 59 0.73 8.58 -9.68
C SER A 59 -0.76 8.56 -9.36
N ALA A 60 -1.37 9.72 -9.12
CA ALA A 60 -2.81 9.83 -8.87
C ALA A 60 -3.62 9.46 -10.12
N THR A 61 -3.20 9.91 -11.30
CA THR A 61 -3.82 9.51 -12.57
C THR A 61 -3.70 8.00 -12.81
N LEU A 62 -2.51 7.42 -12.63
CA LEU A 62 -2.31 5.97 -12.78
C LEU A 62 -3.22 5.16 -11.86
N LEU A 63 -3.37 5.57 -10.59
CA LEU A 63 -4.25 4.90 -9.63
C LEU A 63 -5.74 5.04 -10.01
N ARG A 64 -6.15 6.20 -10.54
CA ARG A 64 -7.52 6.41 -11.04
C ARG A 64 -7.82 5.55 -12.26
N ASP A 65 -6.83 5.33 -13.10
CA ASP A 65 -6.94 4.45 -14.27
C ASP A 65 -6.96 2.96 -13.89
N GLY A 66 -6.92 2.62 -12.59
CA GLY A 66 -6.96 1.23 -12.07
C GLY A 66 -5.58 0.61 -11.87
N ASN A 67 -4.52 1.24 -12.35
CA ASN A 67 -3.16 0.71 -12.25
C ASN A 67 -2.66 0.67 -10.79
N ALA A 68 -1.78 -0.27 -10.50
CA ALA A 68 -1.07 -0.32 -9.23
C ALA A 68 0.21 0.53 -9.30
N VAL A 69 0.50 1.30 -8.25
CA VAL A 69 1.76 2.04 -8.11
C VAL A 69 2.54 1.48 -6.94
N VAL A 70 3.76 1.00 -7.21
CA VAL A 70 4.65 0.42 -6.19
C VAL A 70 5.91 1.27 -6.05
N THR A 71 6.03 1.93 -4.91
CA THR A 71 7.23 2.69 -4.53
C THR A 71 8.23 1.78 -3.85
N VAL A 72 9.49 1.79 -4.30
CA VAL A 72 10.57 0.94 -3.79
C VAL A 72 11.82 1.76 -3.43
N PRO A 73 12.66 1.31 -2.48
CA PRO A 73 13.81 2.08 -2.02
C PRO A 73 15.01 2.04 -2.99
N ASP A 74 15.14 0.97 -3.77
CA ASP A 74 16.30 0.70 -4.61
C ASP A 74 15.95 -0.17 -5.84
N ASP A 75 16.92 -0.31 -6.75
CA ASP A 75 16.77 -1.10 -7.98
C ASP A 75 16.68 -2.61 -7.73
N ARG A 76 17.16 -3.10 -6.59
CA ARG A 76 17.06 -4.53 -6.25
C ARG A 76 15.61 -4.87 -5.95
N ALA A 77 14.94 -4.07 -5.13
CA ALA A 77 13.52 -4.15 -4.87
C ALA A 77 12.71 -3.91 -6.16
N ALA A 78 13.10 -2.95 -7.00
CA ALA A 78 12.47 -2.73 -8.29
C ALA A 78 12.48 -3.99 -9.19
N ARG A 79 13.63 -4.67 -9.30
CA ARG A 79 13.74 -5.93 -10.06
C ARG A 79 12.85 -7.04 -9.50
N GLN A 80 12.71 -7.13 -8.18
CA GLN A 80 11.82 -8.10 -7.55
C GLN A 80 10.35 -7.80 -7.86
N VAL A 81 9.93 -6.54 -7.75
CA VAL A 81 8.57 -6.13 -8.11
C VAL A 81 8.29 -6.35 -9.60
N ARG A 82 9.26 -6.11 -10.50
CA ARG A 82 9.10 -6.41 -11.94
C ARG A 82 8.85 -7.90 -12.20
N ARG A 83 9.58 -8.78 -11.51
CA ARG A 83 9.36 -10.24 -11.62
C ARG A 83 7.98 -10.64 -11.10
N LEU A 84 7.53 -10.02 -10.01
CA LEU A 84 6.20 -10.23 -9.47
C LEU A 84 5.11 -9.77 -10.45
N ALA A 85 5.25 -8.57 -11.01
CA ALA A 85 4.34 -8.04 -12.03
C ALA A 85 4.27 -8.97 -13.26
N ALA A 86 5.42 -9.45 -13.75
CA ALA A 86 5.47 -10.43 -14.84
C ALA A 86 4.75 -11.74 -14.49
N ALA A 87 4.92 -12.25 -13.27
CA ALA A 87 4.23 -13.45 -12.81
C ALA A 87 2.70 -13.27 -12.68
N LEU A 88 2.23 -12.03 -12.55
CA LEU A 88 0.80 -11.67 -12.50
C LEU A 88 0.25 -11.24 -13.86
N GLY A 89 1.07 -11.18 -14.92
CA GLY A 89 0.68 -10.59 -16.21
C GLY A 89 0.47 -9.07 -16.18
N ALA A 90 0.80 -8.43 -15.07
CA ALA A 90 0.57 -7.02 -14.77
C ALA A 90 1.80 -6.14 -15.08
N GLU A 91 2.59 -6.53 -16.08
CA GLU A 91 3.77 -5.76 -16.47
C GLU A 91 3.39 -4.36 -16.95
N ASP A 92 4.28 -3.41 -16.70
CA ASP A 92 4.11 -2.04 -17.20
C ASP A 92 4.34 -1.96 -18.71
N ARG A 93 3.31 -2.33 -19.47
CA ARG A 93 3.23 -2.24 -20.92
C ARG A 93 2.09 -1.30 -21.31
N PRO A 94 2.18 -0.57 -22.43
CA PRO A 94 1.14 0.38 -22.83
C PRO A 94 -0.27 -0.23 -22.88
N ALA A 95 -0.41 -1.45 -23.41
CA ALA A 95 -1.69 -2.15 -23.49
C ALA A 95 -2.27 -2.52 -22.11
N VAL A 96 -1.42 -3.00 -21.19
CA VAL A 96 -1.83 -3.38 -19.83
C VAL A 96 -2.17 -2.16 -18.99
N ARG A 97 -1.42 -1.06 -19.18
CA ARG A 97 -1.65 0.22 -18.53
C ARG A 97 -2.96 0.88 -18.98
N ALA A 98 -3.28 0.79 -20.27
CA ALA A 98 -4.55 1.25 -20.81
C ALA A 98 -5.75 0.43 -20.32
N ALA A 99 -5.53 -0.84 -19.99
CA ALA A 99 -6.52 -1.70 -19.35
C ALA A 99 -6.66 -1.46 -17.83
N GLY A 100 -5.83 -0.59 -17.24
CA GLY A 100 -5.85 -0.33 -15.80
C GLY A 100 -5.29 -1.47 -14.96
N GLN A 101 -4.44 -2.32 -15.53
CA GLN A 101 -3.95 -3.53 -14.87
C GLN A 101 -2.43 -3.53 -14.68
N ALA A 102 -1.75 -2.42 -14.93
CA ALA A 102 -0.29 -2.37 -14.87
C ALA A 102 0.22 -2.11 -13.45
N VAL A 103 1.35 -2.74 -13.11
CA VAL A 103 2.15 -2.39 -11.93
C VAL A 103 3.24 -1.41 -12.34
N VAL A 104 3.04 -0.14 -12.01
CA VAL A 104 4.01 0.93 -12.24
C VAL A 104 4.95 1.05 -11.05
N ILE A 105 6.26 0.97 -11.30
CA ILE A 105 7.28 0.96 -10.24
C ILE A 105 7.95 2.32 -10.16
N VAL A 106 7.97 2.90 -8.97
CA VAL A 106 8.60 4.19 -8.68
C VAL A 106 9.77 3.96 -7.71
N VAL A 107 10.99 4.26 -8.14
CA VAL A 107 12.15 4.16 -7.25
C VAL A 107 12.26 5.47 -6.47
N ARG A 108 12.17 5.39 -5.14
CA ARG A 108 12.37 6.52 -4.23
C ARG A 108 13.52 6.18 -3.27
N PRO A 109 14.72 6.74 -3.49
CA PRO A 109 15.85 6.59 -2.58
C PRO A 109 15.44 7.00 -1.16
N ARG A 110 15.90 6.26 -0.15
CA ARG A 110 15.58 6.46 1.28
C ARG A 110 14.13 6.16 1.69
N ALA A 111 13.34 5.49 0.85
CA ALA A 111 12.08 4.93 1.32
C ALA A 111 12.35 3.89 2.43
N ALA A 112 11.54 3.91 3.49
CA ALA A 112 11.68 2.97 4.63
C ALA A 112 11.30 1.51 4.28
N GLY A 113 10.86 1.25 3.05
CA GLY A 113 10.39 -0.05 2.60
C GLY A 113 9.67 0.06 1.25
N VAL A 114 8.87 -0.95 0.94
CA VAL A 114 8.06 -1.00 -0.29
C VAL A 114 6.64 -0.58 0.04
N VAL A 115 6.09 0.32 -0.77
CA VAL A 115 4.72 0.82 -0.62
C VAL A 115 3.96 0.57 -1.91
N ALA A 116 2.96 -0.30 -1.87
CA ALA A 116 2.04 -0.53 -2.98
C ALA A 116 0.74 0.24 -2.77
N ARG A 117 0.17 0.73 -3.86
CA ARG A 117 -1.13 1.40 -3.90
C ARG A 117 -1.93 0.89 -5.09
N VAL A 118 -3.20 0.61 -4.87
CA VAL A 118 -4.19 0.29 -5.92
C VAL A 118 -5.47 1.05 -5.57
N GLY A 119 -5.91 1.96 -6.43
CA GLY A 119 -6.98 2.91 -6.09
C GLY A 119 -6.71 3.65 -4.76
N ASP A 120 -7.67 3.57 -3.83
CA ASP A 120 -7.56 4.15 -2.48
C ASP A 120 -6.83 3.24 -1.47
N GLN A 121 -6.58 1.98 -1.84
CA GLN A 121 -5.93 1.02 -0.96
C GLN A 121 -4.41 1.20 -0.96
N ARG A 122 -3.79 0.94 0.20
CA ARG A 122 -2.34 1.05 0.38
C ARG A 122 -1.82 -0.07 1.26
N LEU A 123 -0.75 -0.73 0.80
CA LEU A 123 0.01 -1.69 1.57
C LEU A 123 1.46 -1.22 1.73
N GLY A 124 1.97 -1.24 2.97
CA GLY A 124 3.38 -1.02 3.26
C GLY A 124 4.02 -2.30 3.78
N VAL A 125 5.10 -2.74 3.14
CA VAL A 125 5.88 -3.93 3.53
C VAL A 125 7.35 -3.58 3.63
N ARG A 126 8.11 -4.37 4.40
CA ARG A 126 9.56 -4.16 4.57
C ARG A 126 10.37 -4.58 3.33
N SER A 127 9.82 -5.48 2.51
CA SER A 127 10.54 -6.11 1.39
C SER A 127 9.62 -6.37 0.21
N ALA A 128 10.15 -6.27 -1.01
CA ALA A 128 9.43 -6.65 -2.23
C ALA A 128 9.20 -8.17 -2.35
N ALA A 129 9.86 -8.98 -1.52
CA ALA A 129 9.65 -10.42 -1.44
C ALA A 129 8.55 -10.82 -0.43
N ASP A 130 7.92 -9.86 0.23
CA ASP A 130 6.85 -10.13 1.19
C ASP A 130 5.63 -10.76 0.47
N PRO A 131 5.12 -11.92 0.91
CA PRO A 131 3.98 -12.57 0.27
C PRO A 131 2.71 -11.70 0.31
N ALA A 132 2.56 -10.82 1.30
CA ALA A 132 1.43 -9.90 1.38
C ALA A 132 1.37 -8.94 0.18
N LEU A 133 2.53 -8.57 -0.38
CA LEU A 133 2.60 -7.71 -1.57
C LEU A 133 2.01 -8.43 -2.79
N ARG A 134 2.26 -9.73 -2.94
CA ARG A 134 1.70 -10.53 -4.02
C ARG A 134 0.19 -10.62 -3.93
N THR A 135 -0.33 -10.98 -2.75
CA THR A 135 -1.78 -11.09 -2.53
C THR A 135 -2.46 -9.76 -2.79
N PHE A 136 -1.93 -8.66 -2.23
CA PHE A 136 -2.49 -7.33 -2.43
C PHE A 136 -2.54 -6.90 -3.90
N LEU A 137 -1.49 -7.17 -4.68
CA LEU A 137 -1.48 -6.83 -6.10
C LEU A 137 -2.40 -7.72 -6.93
N ALA A 138 -2.51 -9.01 -6.60
CA ALA A 138 -3.44 -9.92 -7.27
C ALA A 138 -4.90 -9.51 -7.01
N ASP A 139 -5.25 -9.29 -5.74
CA ASP A 139 -6.61 -8.91 -5.35
C ASP A 139 -6.99 -7.52 -5.89
N GLY A 140 -6.04 -6.56 -5.82
CA GLY A 140 -6.27 -5.19 -6.26
C GLY A 140 -6.45 -5.04 -7.77
N LEU A 141 -5.77 -5.86 -8.58
CA LEU A 141 -5.85 -5.80 -10.05
C LEU A 141 -6.99 -6.67 -10.62
N GLY A 142 -7.81 -7.27 -9.75
CA GLY A 142 -8.99 -8.06 -10.15
C GLY A 142 -8.66 -9.49 -10.59
N GLY A 143 -7.69 -10.13 -9.92
CA GLY A 143 -7.39 -11.55 -10.06
C GLY A 143 -8.52 -12.48 -9.65
#